data_AF-A0A970UYQ7-F1
#
_entry.id   AF-A0A970UYQ7-F1
#
_cell.length_a   1.000
_cell.length_b   1.000
_cell.length_c   1.000
_cell.angle_alpha   90.00
_cell.angle_beta   90.00
_cell.angle_gamma   90.00
#
_symmetry.space_group_name_H-M   'P 1'
#
loop_
_entity.id
_entity.type
_entity.pdbx_description
1 polymer ?
#
loop_
_entity_poly.entity_id
_entity_poly.type
_entity_poly.pdbx_seq_one_letter_code
_entity_poly.pdbx_strand_id
1 'polypeptide(L)'
;MSFNTEKYKQTALKILTPIKPADNNTLAKDKFLFTAERSNAGRGLPEYFLVYFLFNDLLGFKNLGQFEKIAWSFPIDYNGRAFFIEYRKLGVGVFVQDKSKDENEAEEIVKKINGAIKSIRPFYDHLAEEAVKKSEFNIVNNNKRLYDRFQYLNSLYKKERKKYLKNKDKIKTETKDFEYGKSTSYTNLGLQYRQNSNWIAISCIEAFFSWTEHLFIHLAVVAESMSNGEDVTTLIEGEWKTKFKAAIKDNSKEANKFYDELLIVRQQLRNFVAHGAFGKNGNAFKFHSGTGAVPVLMNHKKQKNRFSLHGYLTFKEEDEIKLIEDFIKFLWKGSLEPAMYYTQECALPTILTFAANGTYKTATASMETMREYSGYLMSELDNAANMDW
;
A
#
# COMPACT_ATOMS: atom_id res chain seq x y z
N MET A 1 6.02 23.22 23.74
CA MET A 1 4.89 24.17 23.56
C MET A 1 3.63 23.35 23.41
N SER A 2 2.59 23.60 24.20
CA SER A 2 1.30 22.91 24.06
C SER A 2 0.62 23.32 22.75
N PHE A 3 0.00 22.37 22.06
CA PHE A 3 -0.77 22.64 20.85
C PHE A 3 -1.99 23.53 21.21
N ASN A 4 -2.14 24.68 20.55
CA ASN A 4 -3.18 25.66 20.90
C ASN A 4 -4.48 25.40 20.12
N THR A 5 -5.25 24.42 20.59
CA THR A 5 -6.55 24.04 20.00
C THR A 5 -7.57 25.19 20.01
N GLU A 6 -7.57 26.02 21.05
CA GLU A 6 -8.54 27.11 21.22
C GLU A 6 -8.43 28.17 20.11
N LYS A 7 -7.20 28.48 19.67
CA LYS A 7 -6.97 29.36 18.51
C LYS A 7 -7.68 28.84 17.24
N TYR A 8 -7.58 27.53 16.98
CA TYR A 8 -8.18 26.93 15.78
C TYR A 8 -9.70 26.85 15.91
N LYS A 9 -10.22 26.60 17.11
CA LYS A 9 -11.66 26.65 17.41
C LYS A 9 -12.25 28.03 17.10
N GLN A 10 -11.63 29.10 17.60
CA GLN A 10 -12.07 30.48 17.34
C GLN A 10 -11.99 30.83 15.84
N THR A 11 -10.94 30.38 15.16
CA THR A 11 -10.77 30.58 13.71
C THR A 11 -11.89 29.91 12.93
N ALA A 12 -12.20 28.64 13.25
CA ALA A 12 -13.28 27.90 12.60
C ALA A 12 -14.65 28.56 12.83
N LEU A 13 -14.99 28.93 14.07
CA LEU A 13 -16.26 29.58 14.41
C LEU A 13 -16.45 30.91 13.67
N LYS A 14 -15.39 31.71 13.54
CA LYS A 14 -15.43 32.97 12.78
C LYS A 14 -15.79 32.75 11.31
N ILE A 15 -15.25 31.71 10.68
CA ILE A 15 -15.54 31.38 9.27
C ILE A 15 -16.94 30.78 9.12
N LEU A 16 -17.34 29.94 10.07
CA LEU A 16 -18.62 29.24 10.07
C LEU A 16 -19.80 30.18 10.32
N THR A 17 -19.61 31.32 10.98
CA THR A 17 -20.69 32.31 11.25
C THR A 17 -21.53 32.57 9.99
N PRO A 18 -22.87 32.48 10.04
CA PRO A 18 -23.73 32.33 11.23
C PRO A 18 -24.04 30.88 11.68
N ILE A 19 -23.37 29.85 11.15
CA ILE A 19 -23.59 28.45 11.55
C ILE A 19 -23.30 28.28 13.05
N LYS A 20 -24.28 27.73 13.78
CA LYS A 20 -24.17 27.36 15.21
C LYS A 20 -24.85 26.01 15.49
N PRO A 21 -24.66 25.39 16.66
CA PRO A 21 -25.44 24.21 17.04
C PRO A 21 -26.94 24.53 17.02
N ALA A 22 -27.77 23.59 16.53
CA ALA A 22 -29.22 23.76 16.61
C ALA A 22 -29.68 23.80 18.08
N ASP A 23 -30.61 24.71 18.38
CA ASP A 23 -31.18 24.91 19.70
C ASP A 23 -32.72 24.97 19.64
N ASN A 24 -33.39 25.19 20.78
CA ASN A 24 -34.85 25.21 20.86
C ASN A 24 -35.51 26.34 20.03
N ASN A 25 -34.74 27.33 19.59
CA ASN A 25 -35.22 28.42 18.74
C ASN A 25 -34.99 28.16 17.24
N THR A 26 -34.31 27.07 16.89
CA THR A 26 -34.04 26.70 15.51
C THR A 26 -35.29 26.10 14.86
N LEU A 27 -35.75 26.69 13.76
CA LEU A 27 -36.95 26.27 13.04
C LEU A 27 -36.70 25.00 12.20
N ALA A 28 -37.51 23.97 12.44
CA ALA A 28 -37.52 22.71 11.70
C ALA A 28 -38.95 22.28 11.36
N LYS A 29 -39.16 21.72 10.17
CA LYS A 29 -40.41 21.04 9.80
C LYS A 29 -40.70 19.85 10.71
N ASP A 30 -41.98 19.53 10.88
CA ASP A 30 -42.39 18.30 11.56
C ASP A 30 -41.71 17.08 10.94
N LYS A 31 -41.19 16.20 11.81
CA LYS A 31 -40.47 14.97 11.43
C LYS A 31 -39.25 15.23 10.53
N PHE A 32 -38.62 16.41 10.60
CA PHE A 32 -37.44 16.73 9.79
C PHE A 32 -36.34 15.66 9.90
N LEU A 33 -36.11 15.13 11.11
CA LEU A 33 -35.14 14.07 11.38
C LEU A 33 -35.32 12.82 10.49
N PHE A 34 -36.55 12.55 10.03
CA PHE A 34 -36.90 11.38 9.20
C PHE A 34 -37.16 11.73 7.73
N THR A 35 -37.32 13.02 7.41
CA THR A 35 -37.73 13.51 6.08
C THR A 35 -36.66 14.34 5.39
N ALA A 36 -35.51 14.55 6.03
CA ALA A 36 -34.42 15.36 5.49
C ALA A 36 -33.89 14.81 4.17
N GLU A 37 -33.79 15.68 3.16
CA GLU A 37 -33.31 15.34 1.83
C GLU A 37 -31.87 15.83 1.63
N ARG A 38 -31.05 15.07 0.90
CA ARG A 38 -29.68 15.51 0.59
C ARG A 38 -29.72 16.61 -0.46
N SER A 39 -29.16 17.77 -0.14
CA SER A 39 -28.91 18.86 -1.09
C SER A 39 -27.94 18.42 -2.20
N ASN A 40 -27.97 19.09 -3.35
CA ASN A 40 -26.96 18.85 -4.39
C ASN A 40 -25.59 19.41 -4.00
N ALA A 41 -25.56 20.59 -3.38
CA ALA A 41 -24.38 21.30 -2.90
C ALA A 41 -23.62 20.48 -1.85
N GLY A 42 -24.33 19.69 -1.04
CA GLY A 42 -23.73 18.82 -0.03
C GLY A 42 -22.70 17.82 -0.58
N ARG A 43 -22.70 17.54 -1.89
CA ARG A 43 -21.64 16.74 -2.55
C ARG A 43 -20.28 17.43 -2.61
N GLY A 44 -20.24 18.75 -2.38
CA GLY A 44 -19.02 19.56 -2.32
C GLY A 44 -18.37 19.60 -0.94
N LEU A 45 -18.90 18.87 0.04
CA LEU A 45 -18.20 18.68 1.32
C LEU A 45 -16.93 17.82 1.12
N PRO A 46 -15.88 18.05 1.92
CA PRO A 46 -14.67 17.25 1.86
C PRO A 46 -14.88 15.89 2.53
N GLU A 47 -13.81 15.11 2.65
CA GLU A 47 -13.83 13.79 3.29
C GLU A 47 -14.55 13.81 4.65
N TYR A 48 -15.38 12.79 4.87
CA TYR A 48 -16.30 12.72 6.01
C TYR A 48 -15.57 12.90 7.36
N PHE A 49 -14.37 12.35 7.51
CA PHE A 49 -13.60 12.44 8.76
C PHE A 49 -13.14 13.87 9.06
N LEU A 50 -12.85 14.70 8.06
CA LEU A 50 -12.50 16.12 8.28
C LEU A 50 -13.71 16.89 8.82
N VAL A 51 -14.89 16.60 8.27
CA VAL A 51 -16.15 17.18 8.74
C VAL A 51 -16.45 16.74 10.17
N TYR A 52 -16.27 15.45 10.48
CA TYR A 52 -16.45 14.91 11.82
C TYR A 52 -15.52 15.58 12.84
N PHE A 53 -14.22 15.63 12.57
CA PHE A 53 -13.24 16.23 13.48
C PHE A 53 -13.45 17.73 13.68
N LEU A 54 -13.92 18.46 12.65
CA LEU A 54 -14.33 19.86 12.82
C LEU A 54 -15.49 19.97 13.82
N PHE A 55 -16.61 19.30 13.57
CA PHE A 55 -17.82 19.51 14.35
C PHE A 55 -17.76 18.85 15.72
N ASN A 56 -17.32 17.60 15.81
CA ASN A 56 -17.26 16.85 17.07
C ASN A 56 -16.05 17.28 17.91
N ASP A 57 -14.83 17.06 17.39
CA ASP A 57 -13.63 17.10 18.23
C ASP A 57 -13.15 18.53 18.50
N LEU A 58 -13.22 19.42 17.50
CA LEU A 58 -12.79 20.81 17.66
C LEU A 58 -13.88 21.69 18.25
N LEU A 59 -15.10 21.62 17.70
CA LEU A 59 -16.18 22.53 18.08
C LEU A 59 -17.07 22.01 19.21
N GLY A 60 -17.14 20.69 19.44
CA GLY A 60 -17.98 20.09 20.47
C GLY A 60 -19.48 20.09 20.13
N PHE A 61 -19.84 20.05 18.85
CA PHE A 61 -21.23 19.97 18.42
C PHE A 61 -21.80 18.60 18.79
N LYS A 62 -23.07 18.57 19.20
CA LYS A 62 -23.74 17.34 19.58
C LYS A 62 -23.94 16.44 18.35
N ASN A 63 -23.26 15.29 18.34
CA ASN A 63 -23.55 14.19 17.42
C ASN A 63 -24.79 13.43 17.89
N LEU A 64 -25.78 13.23 17.02
CA LEU A 64 -26.96 12.39 17.31
C LEU A 64 -26.65 10.89 17.28
N GLY A 65 -25.48 10.50 16.75
CA GLY A 65 -25.00 9.12 16.75
C GLY A 65 -25.44 8.32 15.52
N GLN A 66 -25.38 7.00 15.68
CA GLN A 66 -25.72 6.03 14.65
C GLN A 66 -27.23 5.84 14.53
N PHE A 67 -27.71 5.70 13.29
CA PHE A 67 -29.09 5.34 12.95
C PHE A 67 -29.09 4.55 11.62
N GLU A 68 -30.25 4.07 11.16
CA GLU A 68 -30.39 3.31 9.91
C GLU A 68 -29.67 4.03 8.75
N LYS A 69 -28.54 3.47 8.30
CA LYS A 69 -27.66 4.00 7.23
C LYS A 69 -27.01 5.37 7.51
N ILE A 70 -26.95 5.78 8.78
CA ILE A 70 -26.33 7.02 9.25
C ILE A 70 -25.26 6.67 10.29
N ALA A 71 -24.02 7.10 10.06
CA ALA A 71 -22.91 6.90 11.01
C ALA A 71 -22.86 7.99 12.09
N TRP A 72 -23.14 9.22 11.69
CA TRP A 72 -23.20 10.38 12.58
C TRP A 72 -24.03 11.49 11.94
N SER A 73 -24.60 12.36 12.77
CA SER A 73 -25.43 13.48 12.36
C SER A 73 -25.24 14.67 13.29
N PHE A 74 -24.90 15.82 12.72
CA PHE A 74 -24.76 17.09 13.43
C PHE A 74 -25.90 18.04 13.03
N PRO A 75 -26.86 18.31 13.94
CA PRO A 75 -27.88 19.32 13.75
C PRO A 75 -27.25 20.71 13.86
N ILE A 76 -27.41 21.53 12.83
CA ILE A 76 -26.91 22.90 12.80
C ILE A 76 -28.06 23.87 12.56
N ASP A 77 -27.89 25.09 13.07
CA ASP A 77 -28.69 26.25 12.75
C ASP A 77 -27.94 27.12 11.75
N TYR A 78 -28.61 27.50 10.68
CA TYR A 78 -28.18 28.55 9.77
C TYR A 78 -29.30 29.58 9.66
N ASN A 79 -29.05 30.80 10.14
CA ASN A 79 -30.03 31.91 10.13
C ASN A 79 -31.38 31.56 10.77
N GLY A 80 -31.37 30.81 11.87
CA GLY A 80 -32.58 30.41 12.61
C GLY A 80 -33.26 29.16 12.05
N ARG A 81 -32.65 28.47 11.08
CA ARG A 81 -33.23 27.33 10.39
C ARG A 81 -32.37 26.07 10.53
N ALA A 82 -33.02 24.93 10.72
CA ALA A 82 -32.34 23.65 10.93
C ALA A 82 -31.83 23.03 9.62
N PHE A 83 -30.61 22.51 9.68
CA PHE A 83 -29.98 21.64 8.69
C PHE A 83 -29.29 20.48 9.41
N PHE A 84 -29.01 19.38 8.69
CA PHE A 84 -28.11 18.34 9.20
C PHE A 84 -26.84 18.23 8.36
N ILE A 85 -25.71 18.04 9.03
CA ILE A 85 -24.48 17.59 8.42
C ILE A 85 -24.29 16.13 8.81
N GLU A 86 -24.41 15.22 7.84
CA GLU A 86 -24.45 13.78 8.15
C GLU A 86 -23.55 12.98 7.24
N TYR A 87 -23.01 11.89 7.76
CA TYR A 87 -22.41 10.83 6.97
C TYR A 87 -23.35 9.64 6.90
N ARG A 88 -23.90 9.42 5.71
CA ARG A 88 -24.76 8.29 5.37
C ARG A 88 -24.03 7.29 4.49
N LYS A 89 -24.62 6.12 4.24
CA LYS A 89 -24.05 5.05 3.39
C LYS A 89 -23.55 5.55 2.03
N LEU A 90 -24.19 6.59 1.49
CA LEU A 90 -23.85 7.20 0.19
C LEU A 90 -22.96 8.46 0.30
N GLY A 91 -22.26 8.62 1.41
CA GLY A 91 -21.31 9.72 1.63
C GLY A 91 -21.87 10.83 2.51
N VAL A 92 -20.98 11.79 2.81
CA VAL A 92 -21.26 12.96 3.64
C VAL A 92 -22.09 14.01 2.87
N GLY A 93 -22.99 14.71 3.54
CA GLY A 93 -23.81 15.74 2.90
C GLY A 93 -24.44 16.74 3.86
N VAL A 94 -24.95 17.82 3.27
CA VAL A 94 -25.89 18.73 3.93
C VAL A 94 -27.30 18.29 3.59
N PHE A 95 -28.10 18.02 4.62
CA PHE A 95 -29.48 17.59 4.51
C PHE A 95 -30.42 18.72 4.90
N VAL A 96 -31.42 18.94 4.05
CA VAL A 96 -32.27 20.13 4.02
C VAL A 96 -33.74 19.74 4.17
N GLN A 97 -34.57 20.72 4.50
CA GLN A 97 -36.00 20.52 4.76
C GLN A 97 -36.85 20.58 3.48
N ASP A 98 -36.37 21.29 2.46
CA ASP A 98 -36.97 21.42 1.14
C ASP A 98 -35.88 21.61 0.10
N LYS A 99 -35.57 20.56 -0.66
CA LYS A 99 -34.45 20.60 -1.62
C LYS A 99 -34.55 21.75 -2.64
N SER A 100 -35.75 22.15 -3.02
CA SER A 100 -35.96 23.21 -4.03
C SER A 100 -35.68 24.61 -3.48
N LYS A 101 -35.89 24.83 -2.18
CA LYS A 101 -35.79 26.15 -1.53
C LYS A 101 -34.46 26.35 -0.81
N ASP A 102 -33.85 25.26 -0.36
CA ASP A 102 -32.77 25.31 0.63
C ASP A 102 -31.38 25.16 -0.01
N GLU A 103 -31.33 24.97 -1.32
CA GLU A 103 -30.12 24.64 -2.06
C GLU A 103 -29.07 25.77 -2.00
N ASN A 104 -29.51 27.03 -2.08
CA ASN A 104 -28.62 28.19 -1.95
C ASN A 104 -28.00 28.29 -0.55
N GLU A 105 -28.80 28.07 0.50
CA GLU A 105 -28.32 28.06 1.89
C GLU A 105 -27.35 26.89 2.11
N ALA A 106 -27.65 25.71 1.54
CA ALA A 106 -26.76 24.56 1.58
C ALA A 106 -25.41 24.84 0.88
N GLU A 107 -25.40 25.57 -0.24
CA GLU A 107 -24.16 25.97 -0.92
C GLU A 107 -23.31 26.90 -0.06
N GLU A 108 -23.93 27.87 0.62
CA GLU A 108 -23.23 28.75 1.56
C GLU A 108 -22.65 27.98 2.75
N ILE A 109 -23.41 27.04 3.31
CA ILE A 109 -22.97 26.15 4.38
C ILE A 109 -21.74 25.34 3.94
N VAL A 110 -21.79 24.74 2.75
CA VAL A 110 -20.67 23.96 2.18
C VAL A 110 -19.43 24.83 1.98
N LYS A 111 -19.59 26.05 1.43
CA LYS A 111 -18.48 27.00 1.26
C LYS A 111 -17.82 27.35 2.59
N LYS A 112 -18.63 27.60 3.64
CA LYS A 112 -18.13 27.91 4.98
C LYS A 112 -17.40 26.73 5.63
N ILE A 113 -17.96 25.52 5.55
CA ILE A 113 -17.31 24.31 6.06
C ILE A 113 -15.97 24.08 5.37
N ASN A 114 -15.92 24.16 4.03
CA ASN A 114 -14.67 24.04 3.27
C ASN A 114 -13.64 25.11 3.68
N GLY A 115 -14.08 26.35 3.86
CA GLY A 115 -13.23 27.45 4.36
C GLY A 115 -12.65 27.14 5.74
N ALA A 116 -13.49 26.71 6.68
CA ALA A 116 -13.08 26.38 8.04
C ALA A 116 -12.06 25.23 8.04
N ILE A 117 -12.35 24.13 7.35
CA ILE A 117 -11.47 22.96 7.23
C ILE A 117 -10.10 23.35 6.66
N LYS A 118 -10.08 24.21 5.62
CA LYS A 118 -8.80 24.69 5.05
C LYS A 118 -8.00 25.52 6.06
N SER A 119 -8.65 26.34 6.87
CA SER A 119 -8.00 27.24 7.83
C SER A 119 -7.49 26.55 9.10
N ILE A 120 -8.00 25.35 9.42
CA ILE A 120 -7.59 24.58 10.62
C ILE A 120 -6.72 23.36 10.28
N ARG A 121 -6.10 23.30 9.10
CA ARG A 121 -5.19 22.19 8.72
C ARG A 121 -4.20 21.75 9.80
N PRO A 122 -3.52 22.67 10.52
CA PRO A 122 -2.60 22.27 11.59
C PRO A 122 -3.25 21.48 12.74
N PHE A 123 -4.56 21.62 12.96
CA PHE A 123 -5.29 20.79 13.91
C PHE A 123 -5.41 19.34 13.43
N TYR A 124 -5.66 19.11 12.14
CA TYR A 124 -5.68 17.76 11.58
C TYR A 124 -4.29 17.11 11.58
N ASP A 125 -3.24 17.89 11.26
CA ASP A 125 -1.87 17.40 11.33
C ASP A 125 -1.51 16.96 12.76
N HIS A 126 -1.91 17.75 13.76
CA HIS A 126 -1.74 17.38 15.17
C HIS A 126 -2.52 16.11 15.56
N LEU A 127 -3.78 15.97 15.12
CA LEU A 127 -4.55 14.73 15.34
C LEU A 127 -3.85 13.51 14.74
N ALA A 128 -3.32 13.63 13.53
CA ALA A 128 -2.60 12.55 12.87
C ALA A 128 -1.31 12.16 13.63
N GLU A 129 -0.52 13.14 14.06
CA GLU A 129 0.68 12.89 14.88
C GLU A 129 0.34 12.20 16.21
N GLU A 130 -0.71 12.64 16.90
CA GLU A 130 -1.13 12.05 18.16
C GLU A 130 -1.64 10.61 17.98
N ALA A 131 -2.39 10.33 16.90
CA ALA A 131 -2.83 8.98 16.60
C ALA A 131 -1.64 8.02 16.39
N VAL A 132 -0.59 8.47 15.71
CA VAL A 132 0.64 7.68 15.54
C VAL A 132 1.33 7.43 16.87
N LYS A 133 1.54 8.47 17.69
CA LYS A 133 2.17 8.34 19.02
C LYS A 133 1.40 7.40 19.95
N LYS A 134 0.07 7.46 19.89
CA LYS A 134 -0.82 6.59 20.68
C LYS A 134 -0.98 5.19 20.09
N SER A 135 -0.41 4.93 18.90
CA SER A 135 -0.55 3.66 18.18
C SER A 135 -2.00 3.34 17.79
N GLU A 136 -2.83 4.37 17.60
CA GLU A 136 -4.26 4.29 17.29
C GLU A 136 -4.51 4.39 15.78
N PHE A 137 -3.81 3.58 14.99
CA PHE A 137 -3.97 3.56 13.53
C PHE A 137 -3.95 2.16 12.93
N ASN A 138 -4.43 2.10 11.69
CA ASN A 138 -4.45 0.89 10.89
C ASN A 138 -3.52 1.04 9.69
N ILE A 139 -2.89 -0.07 9.28
CA ILE A 139 -2.10 -0.15 8.06
C ILE A 139 -2.99 -0.76 6.97
N VAL A 140 -3.21 0.00 5.90
CA VAL A 140 -3.94 -0.48 4.72
C VAL A 140 -3.16 -1.61 4.07
N ASN A 141 -3.84 -2.73 3.82
CA ASN A 141 -3.23 -3.91 3.23
C ASN A 141 -3.41 -3.95 1.71
N ASN A 142 -2.30 -3.86 0.99
CA ASN A 142 -2.20 -3.94 -0.46
C ASN A 142 -1.53 -5.24 -0.94
N ASN A 143 -1.30 -6.21 -0.05
CA ASN A 143 -0.54 -7.42 -0.35
C ASN A 143 -1.10 -8.18 -1.54
N LYS A 144 -2.42 -8.38 -1.62
CA LYS A 144 -3.07 -9.07 -2.74
C LYS A 144 -2.70 -8.42 -4.08
N ARG A 145 -2.93 -7.12 -4.23
CA ARG A 145 -2.62 -6.37 -5.46
C ARG A 145 -1.15 -6.43 -5.85
N LEU A 146 -0.24 -6.30 -4.87
CA LEU A 146 1.20 -6.36 -5.11
C LEU A 146 1.65 -7.77 -5.50
N TYR A 147 1.09 -8.79 -4.86
CA TYR A 147 1.36 -10.19 -5.13
C TYR A 147 0.80 -10.64 -6.49
N ASP A 148 -0.40 -10.19 -6.87
CA ASP A 148 -1.02 -10.47 -8.17
C ASP A 148 -0.11 -9.98 -9.31
N ARG A 149 0.52 -8.81 -9.16
CA ARG A 149 1.52 -8.32 -10.11
C ARG A 149 2.72 -9.26 -10.22
N PHE A 150 3.25 -9.74 -9.09
CA PHE A 150 4.32 -10.74 -9.08
C PHE A 150 3.88 -12.04 -9.77
N GLN A 151 2.71 -12.58 -9.43
CA GLN A 151 2.20 -13.82 -10.01
C GLN A 151 2.00 -13.70 -11.52
N TYR A 152 1.45 -12.59 -11.99
CA TYR A 152 1.31 -12.30 -13.41
C TYR A 152 2.66 -12.34 -14.13
N LEU A 153 3.66 -11.62 -13.61
CA LEU A 153 5.00 -11.59 -14.21
C LEU A 153 5.70 -12.94 -14.15
N ASN A 154 5.57 -13.69 -13.05
CA ASN A 154 6.11 -15.04 -12.94
C ASN A 154 5.48 -15.99 -13.98
N SER A 155 4.16 -15.88 -14.19
CA SER A 155 3.47 -16.68 -15.21
C SER A 155 3.96 -16.38 -16.63
N LEU A 156 4.20 -15.10 -16.94
CA LEU A 156 4.76 -14.67 -18.21
C LEU A 156 6.20 -15.17 -18.39
N TYR A 157 7.02 -15.07 -17.33
CA TYR A 157 8.38 -15.59 -17.31
C TYR A 157 8.39 -17.08 -17.65
N LYS A 158 7.60 -17.90 -16.95
CA LYS A 158 7.49 -19.34 -17.20
C LYS A 158 7.05 -19.65 -18.62
N LYS A 159 6.09 -18.90 -19.16
CA LYS A 159 5.61 -19.05 -20.54
C LYS A 159 6.70 -18.78 -21.57
N GLU A 160 7.41 -17.66 -21.46
CA GLU A 160 8.51 -17.32 -22.36
C GLU A 160 9.70 -18.27 -22.19
N ARG A 161 10.01 -18.69 -20.96
CA ARG A 161 11.05 -19.69 -20.68
C ARG A 161 10.74 -21.03 -21.35
N LYS A 162 9.49 -21.49 -21.32
CA LYS A 162 9.07 -22.70 -22.03
C LYS A 162 9.26 -22.58 -23.55
N LYS A 163 8.97 -21.40 -24.13
CA LYS A 163 9.27 -21.13 -25.55
C LYS A 163 10.76 -21.16 -25.84
N TYR A 164 11.58 -20.59 -24.97
CA TYR A 164 13.04 -20.67 -25.08
C TYR A 164 13.50 -22.13 -25.08
N LEU A 165 13.12 -22.93 -24.07
CA LEU A 165 13.53 -24.33 -23.98
C LEU A 165 13.13 -25.16 -25.20
N LYS A 166 11.96 -24.89 -25.80
CA LYS A 166 11.50 -25.56 -27.03
C LYS A 166 12.30 -25.17 -28.29
N ASN A 167 12.96 -24.02 -28.29
CA ASN A 167 13.60 -23.45 -29.48
C ASN A 167 15.11 -23.17 -29.32
N LYS A 168 15.70 -23.44 -28.15
CA LYS A 168 17.10 -23.11 -27.81
C LYS A 168 18.13 -23.71 -28.77
N ASP A 169 17.83 -24.90 -29.29
CA ASP A 169 18.69 -25.68 -30.19
C ASP A 169 18.26 -25.56 -31.66
N LYS A 170 17.26 -24.73 -31.97
CA LYS A 170 16.75 -24.55 -33.33
C LYS A 170 17.42 -23.38 -34.02
N ILE A 171 18.02 -23.68 -35.16
CA ILE A 171 18.63 -22.70 -36.06
C ILE A 171 17.76 -22.58 -37.30
N LYS A 172 17.35 -21.36 -37.63
CA LYS A 172 16.74 -21.04 -38.91
C LYS A 172 17.83 -20.57 -39.86
N THR A 173 17.92 -21.21 -41.02
CA THR A 173 18.84 -20.84 -42.10
C THR A 173 18.02 -20.17 -43.19
N GLU A 174 18.39 -18.94 -43.58
CA GLU A 174 17.81 -18.24 -44.71
C GLU A 174 18.92 -17.80 -45.66
N THR A 175 18.83 -18.24 -46.92
CA THR A 175 19.71 -17.78 -48.00
C THR A 175 18.95 -16.81 -48.87
N LYS A 176 19.51 -15.61 -49.06
CA LYS A 176 18.99 -14.59 -49.97
C LYS A 176 19.99 -14.42 -51.11
N ASP A 177 19.47 -14.46 -52.33
CA ASP A 177 20.22 -14.16 -53.54
C ASP A 177 20.22 -12.64 -53.75
N PHE A 178 21.42 -12.07 -53.92
CA PHE A 178 21.65 -10.68 -54.27
C PHE A 178 22.34 -10.61 -55.64
N GLU A 179 22.28 -9.45 -56.28
CA GLU A 179 22.83 -9.21 -57.63
C GLU A 179 24.30 -9.63 -57.78
N TYR A 180 25.09 -9.54 -56.70
CA TYR A 180 26.53 -9.87 -56.69
C TYR A 180 26.89 -11.08 -55.81
N GLY A 181 25.92 -11.91 -55.39
CA GLY A 181 26.20 -13.13 -54.63
C GLY A 181 25.09 -13.59 -53.69
N LYS A 182 25.36 -14.64 -52.91
CA LYS A 182 24.40 -15.19 -51.94
C LYS A 182 24.81 -14.83 -50.52
N SER A 183 23.86 -14.36 -49.71
CA SER A 183 24.06 -14.24 -48.26
C SER A 183 23.24 -15.28 -47.54
N THR A 184 23.87 -16.07 -46.67
CA THR A 184 23.18 -17.01 -45.79
C THR A 184 23.24 -16.49 -44.36
N SER A 185 22.07 -16.37 -43.74
CA SER A 185 21.94 -15.96 -42.34
C SER A 185 21.49 -17.14 -41.48
N TYR A 186 22.06 -17.23 -40.28
CA TYR A 186 21.72 -18.24 -39.28
C TYR A 186 21.13 -17.52 -38.07
N THR A 187 19.86 -17.78 -37.78
CA THR A 187 19.17 -17.18 -36.64
C THR A 187 18.86 -18.25 -35.61
N ASN A 188 19.38 -18.09 -34.39
CA ASN A 188 18.96 -18.91 -33.26
C ASN A 188 17.56 -18.48 -32.82
N LEU A 189 16.56 -19.35 -33.04
CA LEU A 189 15.16 -19.05 -32.75
C LEU A 189 14.87 -18.94 -31.25
N GLY A 190 15.71 -19.52 -30.39
CA GLY A 190 15.61 -19.40 -28.94
C GLY A 190 16.10 -18.06 -28.39
N LEU A 191 16.94 -17.32 -29.12
CA LEU A 191 17.60 -16.13 -28.59
C LEU A 191 16.62 -15.04 -28.16
N GLN A 192 15.59 -14.78 -28.97
CA GLN A 192 14.55 -13.80 -28.65
C GLN A 192 13.74 -14.21 -27.41
N TYR A 193 13.33 -15.48 -27.33
CA TYR A 193 12.59 -15.98 -26.16
C TYR A 193 13.43 -15.95 -24.89
N ARG A 194 14.74 -16.20 -25.00
CA ARG A 194 15.68 -16.04 -23.88
C ARG A 194 15.69 -14.59 -23.41
N GLN A 195 15.90 -13.65 -24.33
CA GLN A 195 15.94 -12.22 -24.01
C GLN A 195 14.65 -11.74 -23.35
N ASN A 196 13.50 -12.08 -23.92
CA ASN A 196 12.19 -11.77 -23.35
C ASN A 196 12.03 -12.36 -21.95
N SER A 197 12.39 -13.64 -21.77
CA SER A 197 12.30 -14.28 -20.45
C SER A 197 13.17 -13.57 -19.42
N ASN A 198 14.36 -13.10 -19.80
CA ASN A 198 15.26 -12.39 -18.89
C ASN A 198 14.69 -11.02 -18.49
N TRP A 199 14.12 -10.25 -19.43
CA TRP A 199 13.46 -8.98 -19.11
C TRP A 199 12.29 -9.16 -18.14
N ILE A 200 11.46 -10.18 -18.38
CA ILE A 200 10.31 -10.46 -17.52
C ILE A 200 10.78 -10.94 -16.14
N ALA A 201 11.83 -11.75 -16.06
CA ALA A 201 12.39 -12.20 -14.78
C ALA A 201 12.83 -11.03 -13.90
N ILE A 202 13.51 -10.02 -14.47
CA ILE A 202 13.91 -8.80 -13.75
C ILE A 202 12.68 -8.10 -13.16
N SER A 203 11.66 -7.84 -13.97
CA SER A 203 10.42 -7.20 -13.50
C SER A 203 9.67 -8.06 -12.46
N CYS A 204 9.72 -9.38 -12.60
CA CYS A 204 9.14 -10.31 -11.64
C CYS A 204 9.85 -10.20 -10.27
N ILE A 205 11.17 -10.16 -10.26
CA ILE A 205 11.97 -10.03 -9.03
C ILE A 205 11.74 -8.65 -8.38
N GLU A 206 11.64 -7.58 -9.17
CA GLU A 206 11.23 -6.25 -8.67
C GLU A 206 9.85 -6.28 -8.01
N ALA A 207 8.87 -6.94 -8.64
CA ALA A 207 7.53 -7.07 -8.08
C ALA A 207 7.52 -7.88 -6.78
N PHE A 208 8.33 -8.93 -6.68
CA PHE A 208 8.52 -9.69 -5.43
C PHE A 208 9.06 -8.80 -4.30
N PHE A 209 10.11 -8.00 -4.55
CA PHE A 209 10.64 -7.09 -3.53
C PHE A 209 9.63 -6.00 -3.16
N SER A 210 8.89 -5.46 -4.13
CA SER A 210 7.81 -4.50 -3.84
C SER A 210 6.70 -5.09 -2.97
N TRP A 211 6.34 -6.35 -3.19
CA TRP A 211 5.35 -7.05 -2.36
C TRP A 211 5.89 -7.31 -0.96
N THR A 212 7.11 -7.83 -0.83
CA THR A 212 7.70 -8.15 0.49
C THR A 212 8.01 -6.91 1.34
N GLU A 213 8.34 -5.77 0.72
CA GLU A 213 8.43 -4.47 1.43
C GLU A 213 7.15 -4.17 2.23
N HIS A 214 5.99 -4.47 1.64
CA HIS A 214 4.70 -4.22 2.26
C HIS A 214 4.32 -5.35 3.23
N LEU A 215 4.43 -6.60 2.77
CA LEU A 215 4.10 -7.79 3.56
C LEU A 215 4.84 -7.81 4.90
N PHE A 216 6.13 -7.46 4.91
CA PHE A 216 6.94 -7.52 6.13
C PHE A 216 6.48 -6.53 7.20
N ILE A 217 5.91 -5.38 6.84
CA ILE A 217 5.30 -4.48 7.81
C ILE A 217 4.09 -5.15 8.48
N HIS A 218 3.24 -5.80 7.68
CA HIS A 218 2.08 -6.52 8.20
C HIS A 218 2.48 -7.71 9.08
N LEU A 219 3.46 -8.51 8.66
CA LEU A 219 3.94 -9.66 9.45
C LEU A 219 4.61 -9.23 10.75
N ALA A 220 5.37 -8.12 10.76
CA ALA A 220 5.96 -7.59 11.99
C ALA A 220 4.90 -7.27 13.07
N VAL A 221 3.73 -6.80 12.66
CA VAL A 221 2.62 -6.51 13.57
C VAL A 221 1.81 -7.77 13.90
N VAL A 222 1.35 -8.50 12.88
CA VAL A 222 0.40 -9.61 13.04
C VAL A 222 1.07 -10.87 13.60
N ALA A 223 2.23 -11.25 13.07
CA ALA A 223 2.96 -12.44 13.53
C ALA A 223 3.82 -12.11 14.77
N GLU A 224 4.49 -10.96 14.74
CA GLU A 224 5.56 -10.64 15.69
C GLU A 224 5.16 -9.63 16.78
N SER A 225 3.87 -9.27 16.83
CA SER A 225 3.23 -8.42 17.85
C SER A 225 3.87 -7.04 18.03
N MET A 226 4.45 -6.47 16.97
CA MET A 226 4.90 -5.07 16.98
C MET A 226 3.68 -4.15 17.16
N SER A 227 3.65 -3.37 18.23
CA SER A 227 2.46 -2.61 18.64
C SER A 227 2.68 -1.11 18.81
N ASN A 228 3.92 -0.64 18.78
CA ASN A 228 4.26 0.78 18.92
C ASN A 228 4.25 1.48 17.55
N GLY A 229 3.52 2.59 17.45
CA GLY A 229 3.34 3.33 16.21
C GLY A 229 4.61 4.00 15.66
N GLU A 230 5.49 4.49 16.54
CA GLU A 230 6.77 5.09 16.15
C GLU A 230 7.74 4.03 15.63
N ASP A 231 7.77 2.85 16.25
CA ASP A 231 8.55 1.70 15.79
C ASP A 231 8.08 1.22 14.41
N VAL A 232 6.75 1.12 14.20
CA VAL A 232 6.17 0.77 12.90
C VAL A 232 6.54 1.81 11.84
N THR A 233 6.48 3.11 12.18
CA THR A 233 6.84 4.20 11.26
C THR A 233 8.31 4.10 10.87
N THR A 234 9.19 3.91 11.85
CA THR A 234 10.63 3.68 11.63
C THR A 234 10.88 2.46 10.76
N LEU A 235 10.11 1.39 10.97
CA LEU A 235 10.21 0.17 10.17
C LEU A 235 9.80 0.41 8.71
N ILE A 236 8.73 1.18 8.46
CA ILE A 236 8.25 1.53 7.11
C ILE A 236 9.33 2.31 6.34
N GLU A 237 10.00 3.26 6.99
CA GLU A 237 11.10 4.05 6.41
C GLU A 237 12.39 3.25 6.23
N GLY A 238 12.53 2.16 6.99
CA GLY A 238 13.71 1.32 7.00
C GLY A 238 13.99 0.57 5.70
N GLU A 239 15.21 0.05 5.60
CA GLU A 239 15.59 -0.84 4.50
C GLU A 239 14.92 -2.21 4.63
N TRP A 240 14.71 -2.89 3.50
CA TRP A 240 14.13 -4.23 3.44
C TRP A 240 14.76 -5.27 4.37
N LYS A 241 16.08 -5.20 4.59
CA LYS A 241 16.78 -6.11 5.49
C LYS A 241 16.29 -5.97 6.94
N THR A 242 15.94 -4.75 7.34
CA THR A 242 15.39 -4.44 8.66
C THR A 242 13.94 -4.93 8.75
N LYS A 243 13.16 -4.71 7.69
CA LYS A 243 11.78 -5.21 7.55
C LYS A 243 11.70 -6.73 7.63
N PHE A 244 12.58 -7.43 6.90
CA PHE A 244 12.68 -8.89 6.95
C PHE A 244 12.89 -9.38 8.38
N LYS A 245 13.89 -8.82 9.09
CA LYS A 245 14.22 -9.23 10.47
C LYS A 245 13.12 -8.92 11.47
N ALA A 246 12.36 -7.85 11.25
CA ALA A 246 11.21 -7.52 12.08
C ALA A 246 10.03 -8.47 11.83
N ALA A 247 9.85 -8.93 10.59
CA ALA A 247 8.76 -9.80 10.16
C ALA A 247 9.00 -11.29 10.46
N ILE A 248 10.26 -11.71 10.47
CA ILE A 248 10.68 -13.11 10.61
C ILE A 248 11.75 -13.15 11.70
N LYS A 249 11.32 -13.38 12.96
CA LYS A 249 12.26 -13.53 14.09
C LYS A 249 12.82 -14.94 14.23
N ASP A 250 12.44 -15.86 13.33
CA ASP A 250 13.02 -17.19 13.27
C ASP A 250 14.52 -17.11 12.95
N ASN A 251 15.34 -17.56 13.91
CA ASN A 251 16.80 -17.65 13.79
C ASN A 251 17.27 -19.01 13.25
N SER A 252 16.37 -19.81 12.66
CA SER A 252 16.71 -21.07 12.02
C SER A 252 17.75 -20.87 10.91
N LYS A 253 18.49 -21.95 10.63
CA LYS A 253 19.44 -21.97 9.51
C LYS A 253 18.75 -21.73 8.17
N GLU A 254 17.50 -22.17 8.03
CA GLU A 254 16.71 -22.01 6.82
C GLU A 254 16.31 -20.54 6.61
N ALA A 255 15.76 -19.88 7.63
CA ALA A 255 15.39 -18.46 7.56
C ALA A 255 16.61 -17.57 7.26
N ASN A 256 17.73 -17.80 7.95
CA ASN A 256 18.98 -17.07 7.72
C ASN A 256 19.53 -17.28 6.31
N LYS A 257 19.43 -18.49 5.76
CA LYS A 257 19.82 -18.76 4.38
C LYS A 257 18.99 -17.93 3.39
N PHE A 258 17.67 -17.89 3.54
CA PHE A 258 16.81 -17.08 2.68
C PHE A 258 17.13 -15.58 2.80
N TYR A 259 17.37 -15.09 4.02
CA TYR A 259 17.78 -13.72 4.26
C TYR A 259 19.04 -13.35 3.46
N ASP A 260 20.10 -14.14 3.60
CA ASP A 260 21.39 -13.87 2.95
C ASP A 260 21.29 -13.97 1.41
N GLU A 261 20.66 -15.02 0.89
CA GLU A 261 20.53 -15.23 -0.56
C GLU A 261 19.66 -14.16 -1.22
N LEU A 262 18.52 -13.78 -0.62
CA LEU A 262 17.64 -12.73 -1.15
C LEU A 262 18.28 -11.35 -1.09
N LEU A 263 19.10 -11.05 -0.06
CA LEU A 263 19.86 -9.80 -0.03
C LEU A 263 20.86 -9.69 -1.17
N ILE A 264 21.51 -10.81 -1.52
CA ILE A 264 22.38 -10.86 -2.69
C ILE A 264 21.54 -10.52 -3.93
N VAL A 265 20.42 -11.21 -4.18
CA VAL A 265 19.55 -10.95 -5.35
C VAL A 265 19.13 -9.48 -5.41
N ARG A 266 18.69 -8.90 -4.29
CA ARG A 266 18.27 -7.49 -4.21
C ARG A 266 19.42 -6.53 -4.57
N GLN A 267 20.62 -6.80 -4.09
CA GLN A 267 21.81 -5.99 -4.41
C GLN A 267 22.16 -6.11 -5.90
N GLN A 268 22.10 -7.32 -6.46
CA GLN A 268 22.36 -7.56 -7.88
C GLN A 268 21.37 -6.81 -8.77
N LEU A 269 20.08 -6.92 -8.46
CA LEU A 269 19.00 -6.22 -9.17
C LEU A 269 19.21 -4.70 -9.16
N ARG A 270 19.47 -4.11 -7.98
CA ARG A 270 19.73 -2.67 -7.87
C ARG A 270 20.92 -2.24 -8.72
N ASN A 271 22.01 -3.00 -8.68
CA ASN A 271 23.20 -2.71 -9.48
C ASN A 271 22.93 -2.84 -10.99
N PHE A 272 22.12 -3.82 -11.40
CA PHE A 272 21.77 -4.03 -12.80
C PHE A 272 20.89 -2.91 -13.36
N VAL A 273 19.81 -2.55 -12.64
CA VAL A 273 18.83 -1.55 -13.07
C VAL A 273 19.38 -0.13 -12.96
N ALA A 274 20.03 0.23 -11.85
CA ALA A 274 20.50 1.60 -11.61
C ALA A 274 21.69 2.01 -12.47
N HIS A 275 22.43 1.05 -13.04
CA HIS A 275 23.62 1.32 -13.86
C HIS A 275 23.37 1.02 -15.36
N GLY A 276 22.12 1.02 -15.83
CA GLY A 276 21.81 1.05 -17.26
C GLY A 276 22.37 -0.12 -18.07
N ALA A 277 22.52 -1.30 -17.45
CA ALA A 277 23.11 -2.46 -18.09
C ALA A 277 24.52 -2.24 -18.69
N PHE A 278 25.42 -1.52 -18.00
CA PHE A 278 26.86 -1.57 -18.27
C PHE A 278 27.37 -3.03 -18.14
N GLY A 279 27.22 -3.79 -19.22
CA GLY A 279 27.58 -5.20 -19.42
C GLY A 279 26.82 -6.20 -18.55
N LYS A 280 26.49 -7.36 -19.14
CA LYS A 280 26.21 -8.57 -18.36
C LYS A 280 27.42 -8.81 -17.44
N ASN A 281 27.17 -8.89 -16.13
CA ASN A 281 28.16 -8.99 -15.04
C ASN A 281 28.81 -7.67 -14.57
N GLY A 282 28.49 -6.49 -15.11
CA GLY A 282 29.16 -5.22 -14.77
C GLY A 282 30.35 -4.86 -15.68
N ASN A 283 30.41 -5.48 -16.87
CA ASN A 283 31.44 -5.26 -17.87
C ASN A 283 31.14 -3.98 -18.67
N ALA A 284 31.52 -2.83 -18.15
CA ALA A 284 31.43 -1.56 -18.90
C ALA A 284 32.49 -1.44 -20.01
N PHE A 285 33.59 -2.20 -19.89
CA PHE A 285 34.78 -2.02 -20.72
C PHE A 285 35.22 -3.34 -21.35
N LYS A 286 35.86 -3.23 -22.51
CA LYS A 286 36.72 -4.29 -23.07
C LYS A 286 38.09 -3.68 -23.35
N PHE A 287 39.16 -4.41 -23.12
CA PHE A 287 40.50 -4.03 -23.59
C PHE A 287 40.92 -4.91 -24.76
N HIS A 288 41.81 -4.39 -25.60
CA HIS A 288 42.33 -5.11 -26.75
C HIS A 288 43.51 -5.99 -26.34
N SER A 289 43.53 -7.22 -26.83
CA SER A 289 44.64 -8.16 -26.64
C SER A 289 44.81 -9.05 -27.88
N GLY A 290 45.86 -9.87 -27.91
CA GLY A 290 46.07 -10.85 -28.97
C GLY A 290 44.96 -11.92 -29.11
N THR A 291 44.09 -12.07 -28.10
CA THR A 291 42.90 -12.95 -28.17
C THR A 291 41.65 -12.21 -28.65
N GLY A 292 41.79 -10.93 -28.99
CA GLY A 292 40.69 -10.02 -29.32
C GLY A 292 40.29 -9.14 -28.13
N ALA A 293 39.05 -8.64 -28.17
CA ALA A 293 38.51 -7.75 -27.15
C ALA A 293 38.09 -8.56 -25.90
N VAL A 294 38.79 -8.35 -24.79
CA VAL A 294 38.59 -9.07 -23.51
C VAL A 294 37.76 -8.19 -22.56
N PRO A 295 36.69 -8.72 -21.95
CA PRO A 295 35.85 -7.95 -21.03
C PRO A 295 36.56 -7.60 -19.72
N VAL A 296 36.25 -6.42 -19.17
CA VAL A 296 36.77 -5.94 -17.89
C VAL A 296 35.62 -5.51 -16.99
N LEU A 297 35.63 -6.05 -15.79
CA LEU A 297 34.72 -5.67 -14.71
C LEU A 297 35.29 -4.51 -13.91
N MET A 298 34.44 -3.52 -13.61
CA MET A 298 34.79 -2.44 -12.70
C MET A 298 34.12 -2.64 -11.34
N ASN A 299 34.92 -2.83 -10.29
CA ASN A 299 34.43 -2.93 -8.92
C ASN A 299 34.37 -1.54 -8.28
N HIS A 300 33.16 -0.98 -8.19
CA HIS A 300 32.94 0.36 -7.61
C HIS A 300 33.25 0.48 -6.11
N LYS A 301 33.39 -0.63 -5.38
CA LYS A 301 33.64 -0.63 -3.92
C LYS A 301 35.12 -0.75 -3.54
N LYS A 302 36.01 -1.06 -4.48
CA LYS A 302 37.46 -1.22 -4.21
C LYS A 302 38.27 -0.04 -4.77
N GLN A 303 39.13 0.56 -3.94
CA GLN A 303 40.08 1.61 -4.37
C GLN A 303 41.35 1.03 -5.02
N LYS A 304 41.86 -0.12 -4.54
CA LYS A 304 42.96 -0.89 -5.17
C LYS A 304 42.41 -2.07 -5.96
N ASN A 305 43.00 -2.37 -7.13
CA ASN A 305 42.55 -3.43 -8.05
C ASN A 305 41.07 -3.28 -8.45
N ARG A 306 40.72 -2.05 -8.88
CA ARG A 306 39.37 -1.66 -9.29
C ARG A 306 38.86 -2.41 -10.53
N PHE A 307 39.75 -2.99 -11.31
CA PHE A 307 39.45 -3.70 -12.54
C PHE A 307 39.81 -5.18 -12.42
N SER A 308 38.95 -6.07 -12.91
CA SER A 308 39.16 -7.52 -12.85
C SER A 308 38.71 -8.21 -14.13
N LEU A 309 39.46 -9.24 -14.53
CA LEU A 309 39.07 -10.21 -15.56
C LEU A 309 38.09 -11.26 -15.02
N HIS A 310 38.09 -11.45 -13.69
CA HIS A 310 37.32 -12.46 -12.99
C HIS A 310 36.24 -11.78 -12.15
N GLY A 311 34.99 -12.13 -12.40
CA GLY A 311 33.90 -11.79 -11.51
C GLY A 311 32.65 -12.58 -11.84
N TYR A 312 32.06 -13.12 -10.80
CA TYR A 312 30.85 -13.90 -10.85
C TYR A 312 29.70 -13.00 -10.43
N LEU A 313 29.00 -12.46 -11.42
CA LEU A 313 27.68 -11.86 -11.25
C LEU A 313 26.85 -12.22 -12.48
N THR A 314 26.79 -13.52 -12.78
CA THR A 314 25.74 -14.03 -13.65
C THR A 314 24.46 -14.04 -12.83
N PHE A 315 23.63 -13.02 -13.03
CA PHE A 315 22.21 -13.06 -12.70
C PHE A 315 21.65 -14.32 -13.36
N LYS A 316 21.35 -15.34 -12.55
CA LYS A 316 20.83 -16.61 -13.05
C LYS A 316 19.36 -16.61 -12.76
N GLU A 317 18.60 -16.06 -13.71
CA GLU A 317 17.18 -15.74 -13.53
C GLU A 317 16.37 -16.96 -13.04
N GLU A 318 16.74 -18.16 -13.49
CA GLU A 318 16.08 -19.41 -13.08
C GLU A 318 16.32 -19.77 -11.61
N ASP A 319 17.55 -19.64 -11.13
CA ASP A 319 17.91 -19.95 -9.74
C ASP A 319 17.25 -18.92 -8.79
N GLU A 320 17.20 -17.65 -9.21
CA GLU A 320 16.62 -16.55 -8.43
C GLU A 320 15.09 -16.63 -8.35
N ILE A 321 14.41 -16.91 -9.46
CA ILE A 321 12.96 -17.13 -9.46
C ILE A 321 12.63 -18.36 -8.61
N LYS A 322 13.41 -19.44 -8.71
CA LYS A 322 13.21 -20.62 -7.86
C LYS A 322 13.41 -20.31 -6.38
N LEU A 323 14.46 -19.56 -6.02
CA LEU A 323 14.70 -19.10 -4.66
C LEU A 323 13.50 -18.31 -4.11
N ILE A 324 12.93 -17.40 -4.90
CA ILE A 324 11.74 -16.64 -4.54
C ILE A 324 10.53 -17.56 -4.32
N GLU A 325 10.29 -18.51 -5.23
CA GLU A 325 9.19 -19.47 -5.09
C GLU A 325 9.33 -20.34 -3.84
N ASP A 326 10.55 -20.76 -3.53
CA ASP A 326 10.84 -21.56 -2.34
C ASP A 326 10.73 -20.72 -1.07
N PHE A 327 11.12 -19.44 -1.09
CA PHE A 327 10.89 -18.52 0.02
C PHE A 327 9.39 -18.26 0.26
N ILE A 328 8.60 -18.11 -0.80
CA ILE A 328 7.14 -17.97 -0.67
C ILE A 328 6.56 -19.21 0.01
N LYS A 329 6.97 -20.42 -0.39
CA LYS A 329 6.55 -21.66 0.29
C LYS A 329 7.01 -21.70 1.74
N PHE A 330 8.17 -21.14 2.07
CA PHE A 330 8.64 -21.03 3.44
C PHE A 330 7.74 -20.13 4.29
N LEU A 331 7.27 -18.99 3.76
CA LEU A 331 6.32 -18.11 4.47
C LEU A 331 5.00 -18.81 4.79
N TRP A 332 4.57 -19.74 3.95
CA TRP A 332 3.36 -20.56 4.13
C TRP A 332 3.58 -21.81 5.00
N LYS A 333 4.65 -21.84 5.80
CA LYS A 333 4.94 -22.96 6.71
C LYS A 333 5.14 -22.47 8.14
N GLY A 334 4.80 -23.33 9.09
CA GLY A 334 5.10 -23.12 10.50
C GLY A 334 4.37 -21.92 11.09
N SER A 335 5.06 -21.15 11.93
CA SER A 335 4.45 -20.08 12.73
C SER A 335 3.95 -18.87 11.94
N LEU A 336 4.40 -18.68 10.69
CA LEU A 336 3.96 -17.56 9.85
C LEU A 336 2.67 -17.84 9.08
N GLU A 337 2.27 -19.12 8.94
CA GLU A 337 1.13 -19.52 8.13
C GLU A 337 -0.18 -18.79 8.51
N PRO A 338 -0.54 -18.64 9.80
CA PRO A 338 -1.74 -17.90 10.19
C PRO A 338 -1.68 -16.42 9.79
N ALA A 339 -0.54 -15.76 10.02
CA ALA A 339 -0.38 -14.37 9.63
C ALA A 339 -0.38 -14.19 8.11
N MET A 340 0.18 -15.14 7.35
CA MET A 340 0.09 -15.16 5.89
C MET A 340 -1.36 -15.30 5.43
N TYR A 341 -2.16 -16.17 6.03
CA TYR A 341 -3.59 -16.29 5.72
C TYR A 341 -4.33 -14.95 5.91
N TYR A 342 -4.16 -14.31 7.07
CA TYR A 342 -4.78 -13.01 7.37
C TYR A 342 -4.36 -11.91 6.37
N THR A 343 -3.05 -11.80 6.15
CA THR A 343 -2.46 -10.67 5.40
C THR A 343 -2.51 -10.87 3.89
N GLN A 344 -2.44 -12.10 3.38
CA GLN A 344 -2.31 -12.39 1.96
C GLN A 344 -3.61 -12.93 1.35
N GLU A 345 -4.29 -13.88 2.01
CA GLU A 345 -5.50 -14.50 1.46
C GLU A 345 -6.73 -13.64 1.73
N CYS A 346 -6.93 -13.23 2.99
CA CYS A 346 -8.03 -12.35 3.38
C CYS A 346 -7.79 -10.88 3.00
N ALA A 347 -6.52 -10.49 2.83
CA ALA A 347 -6.11 -9.11 2.55
C ALA A 347 -6.65 -8.08 3.57
N LEU A 348 -6.79 -8.51 4.83
CA LEU A 348 -7.35 -7.68 5.90
C LEU A 348 -6.37 -6.57 6.32
N PRO A 349 -6.86 -5.37 6.67
CA PRO A 349 -6.02 -4.31 7.21
C PRO A 349 -5.37 -4.76 8.51
N THR A 350 -4.18 -4.24 8.82
CA THR A 350 -3.56 -4.48 10.11
C THR A 350 -3.96 -3.38 11.08
N ILE A 351 -4.60 -3.75 12.19
CA ILE A 351 -5.10 -2.86 13.23
C ILE A 351 -4.08 -2.85 14.36
N LEU A 352 -3.35 -1.75 14.54
CA LEU A 352 -2.14 -1.78 15.40
C LEU A 352 -2.48 -2.04 16.88
N THR A 353 -3.60 -1.52 17.36
CA THR A 353 -4.07 -1.73 18.73
C THR A 353 -4.33 -3.21 19.06
N PHE A 354 -4.61 -4.03 18.04
CA PHE A 354 -4.82 -5.48 18.20
C PHE A 354 -3.52 -6.26 18.44
N ALA A 355 -2.37 -5.67 18.10
CA ALA A 355 -1.08 -6.21 18.53
C ALA A 355 -0.86 -5.95 20.03
N ALA A 356 -1.19 -4.74 20.51
CA ALA A 356 -0.98 -4.35 21.92
C ALA A 356 -1.86 -5.15 22.89
N ASN A 357 -3.13 -5.40 22.53
CA ASN A 357 -4.08 -6.08 23.40
C ASN A 357 -4.03 -7.62 23.32
N GLY A 358 -3.10 -8.20 22.53
CA GLY A 358 -2.92 -9.64 22.40
C GLY A 358 -3.90 -10.36 21.47
N THR A 359 -4.77 -9.63 20.75
CA THR A 359 -5.70 -10.21 19.77
C THR A 359 -4.94 -10.98 18.69
N TYR A 360 -3.90 -10.36 18.09
CA TYR A 360 -3.11 -11.06 17.07
C TYR A 360 -2.35 -12.25 17.61
N LYS A 361 -1.76 -12.15 18.81
CA LYS A 361 -1.08 -13.27 19.46
C LYS A 361 -2.00 -14.47 19.68
N THR A 362 -3.25 -14.21 20.02
CA THR A 362 -4.27 -15.27 20.19
C THR A 362 -4.67 -15.84 18.83
N ALA A 363 -4.96 -14.97 17.86
CA ALA A 363 -5.37 -15.39 16.52
C ALA A 363 -4.28 -16.21 15.81
N THR A 364 -3.00 -15.88 15.96
CA THR A 364 -1.89 -16.59 15.31
C THR A 364 -1.51 -17.90 16.00
N ALA A 365 -2.16 -18.28 17.12
CA ALA A 365 -1.86 -19.52 17.82
C ALA A 365 -2.15 -20.77 16.97
N SER A 366 -3.12 -20.70 16.05
CA SER A 366 -3.44 -21.77 15.11
C SER A 366 -4.11 -21.24 13.84
N MET A 367 -4.10 -22.05 12.78
CA MET A 367 -4.83 -21.74 11.55
C MET A 367 -6.35 -21.68 11.75
N GLU A 368 -6.90 -22.49 12.66
CA GLU A 368 -8.32 -22.51 12.97
C GLU A 368 -8.75 -21.19 13.63
N THR A 369 -8.07 -20.79 14.70
CA THR A 369 -8.32 -19.53 15.41
C THR A 369 -8.17 -18.33 14.48
N MET A 370 -7.16 -18.33 13.61
CA MET A 370 -6.98 -17.24 12.65
C MET A 370 -8.11 -17.16 11.62
N ARG A 371 -8.63 -18.30 11.16
CA ARG A 371 -9.76 -18.33 10.20
C ARG A 371 -11.04 -17.79 10.81
N GLU A 372 -11.35 -18.21 12.03
CA GLU A 372 -12.51 -17.71 12.78
C GLU A 372 -12.39 -16.20 12.99
N TYR A 373 -11.25 -15.74 13.49
CA TYR A 373 -10.99 -14.32 13.72
C TYR A 373 -11.07 -13.50 12.42
N SER A 374 -10.45 -13.99 11.33
CA SER A 374 -10.50 -13.31 10.04
C SER A 374 -11.93 -13.23 9.50
N GLY A 375 -12.72 -14.31 9.63
CA GLY A 375 -14.13 -14.33 9.22
C GLY A 375 -14.99 -13.35 10.02
N TYR A 376 -14.79 -13.31 11.34
CA TYR A 376 -15.44 -12.31 12.20
C TYR A 376 -15.09 -10.88 11.75
N LEU A 377 -13.80 -10.56 11.60
CA LEU A 377 -13.37 -9.23 11.22
C LEU A 377 -13.86 -8.82 9.83
N MET A 378 -13.90 -9.75 8.87
CA MET A 378 -14.49 -9.50 7.55
C MET A 378 -15.97 -9.13 7.67
N SER A 379 -16.74 -9.85 8.50
CA SER A 379 -18.15 -9.53 8.75
C SER A 379 -18.32 -8.15 9.37
N GLU A 380 -17.48 -7.79 10.35
CA GLU A 380 -17.54 -6.47 10.98
C GLU A 380 -17.21 -5.34 10.00
N LEU A 381 -16.22 -5.55 9.12
CA LEU A 381 -15.89 -4.57 8.08
C LEU A 381 -17.02 -4.42 7.06
N ASP A 382 -17.67 -5.53 6.67
CA ASP A 382 -18.81 -5.51 5.75
C ASP A 382 -20.03 -4.82 6.39
N ASN A 383 -20.31 -5.09 7.66
CA ASN A 383 -21.37 -4.42 8.42
C ASN A 383 -21.10 -2.91 8.50
N ALA A 384 -19.88 -2.52 8.88
CA ALA A 384 -19.47 -1.11 8.95
C ALA A 384 -19.56 -0.41 7.58
N ALA A 385 -19.12 -1.06 6.50
CA ALA A 385 -19.21 -0.53 5.14
C ALA A 385 -20.66 -0.38 4.68
N ASN A 386 -21.56 -1.26 5.13
CA ASN A 386 -22.99 -1.18 4.85
C ASN A 386 -23.78 -0.27 5.80
N MET A 387 -23.11 0.27 6.82
CA MET A 387 -23.70 1.00 7.95
C MET A 387 -24.84 0.21 8.61
N ASP A 388 -24.58 -1.08 8.79
CA ASP A 388 -25.38 -2.00 9.59
C ASP A 388 -24.78 -2.00 11.00
N TRP A 389 -25.43 -1.28 11.91
CA TRP A 389 -24.96 -1.04 13.28
C TRP A 389 -25.53 -2.04 14.28
#